data_AF-A0AAU8SWF7-F1
#
_entry.id   AF-A0AAU8SWF7-F1
#
_cell.length_a   1.000
_cell.length_b   1.000
_cell.length_c   1.000
_cell.angle_alpha   90.00
_cell.angle_beta   90.00
_cell.angle_gamma   90.00
#
_symmetry.space_group_name_H-M   'P 1'
#
loop_
_entity.id
_entity.type
_entity.pdbx_description
1 polymer ?
#
loop_
_entity_poly.entity_id
_entity_poly.type
_entity_poly.pdbx_seq_one_letter_code
_entity_poly.pdbx_strand_id
1 'polypeptide(L)'
;MDQFKASYKAVQAKMPKIRAIEVSVFGADRGCVLARAFVNELAKKYKHRDDTDLQIEGVPIEIKFLGMLDAVSSIMSEEEGTVIGLIPFLGAIKPDYKDRPLGVPESVKRCIHFAAAHEMRFYQRLDSLEKTRGDQVLYPGTSSDVVGGAPAGSLSFNAELMRVPLQDMLLEAIRAGAAMDMMEDLSAYKPQTFDKFIVATPISCDGQQYRIRALVDAYRKIVPRTTGLDFLSHAKVFLRWIAIRYQDPDFRHSVTHPVTDWKQQFKDADLQLRTAKAKLDWEMQRQGVTMSMLSTRSPSDQAILLKLKADKDAAQGRYDSLLQTAPKEDFTSVWTRLDQEAHDMTSRWEKMEPGYEADQQRRFVQSFNHELKYTPIFMAPAFAHHVDLTEDQIALVKAWQTGIGGKDPLPDPVMKLFDTHTVRVAAKLI
;
A
#
# COMPACT_ATOMS: atom_id res chain seq x y z
N MET A 1 5.48 28.06 18.06
CA MET A 1 5.53 28.33 19.52
C MET A 1 4.77 29.59 19.95
N ASP A 2 4.72 30.63 19.12
CA ASP A 2 4.04 31.88 19.51
C ASP A 2 2.53 31.71 19.77
N GLN A 3 1.87 30.84 19.01
CA GLN A 3 0.46 30.48 19.25
C GLN A 3 0.23 29.83 20.63
N PHE A 4 1.17 29.00 21.11
CA PHE A 4 1.09 28.41 22.46
C PHE A 4 1.19 29.49 23.53
N LYS A 5 2.17 30.40 23.40
CA LYS A 5 2.34 31.54 24.32
C LYS A 5 1.13 32.47 24.28
N ALA A 6 0.59 32.76 23.10
CA ALA A 6 -0.60 33.59 22.93
C ALA A 6 -1.84 32.96 23.60
N SER A 7 -2.02 31.64 23.45
CA SER A 7 -3.11 30.91 24.11
C SER A 7 -3.00 30.98 25.63
N TYR A 8 -1.80 30.77 26.17
CA TYR A 8 -1.54 30.95 27.60
C TYR A 8 -1.89 32.36 28.08
N LYS A 9 -1.44 33.40 27.37
CA LYS A 9 -1.74 34.81 27.72
C LYS A 9 -3.23 35.13 27.66
N ALA A 10 -3.94 34.61 26.66
CA ALA A 10 -5.39 34.79 26.53
C ALA A 10 -6.15 34.16 27.70
N VAL A 11 -5.73 32.99 28.19
CA VAL A 11 -6.32 32.36 29.38
C VAL A 11 -5.93 33.12 30.64
N GLN A 12 -4.66 33.51 30.79
CA GLN A 12 -4.16 34.25 31.96
C GLN A 12 -4.92 35.57 32.17
N ALA A 13 -5.29 36.26 31.09
CA ALA A 13 -6.09 37.49 31.15
C ALA A 13 -7.50 37.29 31.72
N LYS A 14 -8.07 36.08 31.60
CA LYS A 14 -9.40 35.71 32.12
C LYS A 14 -9.34 34.97 33.46
N MET A 15 -8.25 34.22 33.68
CA MET A 15 -8.03 33.35 34.83
C MET A 15 -6.64 33.66 35.41
N PRO A 16 -6.53 34.56 36.40
CA PRO A 16 -5.23 35.04 36.90
C PRO A 16 -4.40 33.96 37.60
N LYS A 17 -5.03 32.84 38.02
CA LYS A 17 -4.36 31.73 38.71
C LYS A 17 -4.48 30.44 37.90
N ILE A 18 -3.57 30.26 36.94
CA ILE A 18 -3.41 29.00 36.20
C ILE A 18 -2.52 28.07 37.04
N ARG A 19 -2.99 26.85 37.31
CA ARG A 19 -2.27 25.86 38.14
C ARG A 19 -1.28 25.01 37.35
N ALA A 20 -1.68 24.59 36.16
CA ALA A 20 -0.88 23.76 35.27
C ALA A 20 -1.42 23.90 33.82
N ILE A 21 -0.59 23.54 32.86
CA ILE A 21 -0.96 23.41 31.45
C ILE A 21 -0.70 21.98 31.04
N GLU A 22 -1.76 21.26 30.67
CA GLU A 22 -1.64 19.88 30.20
C GLU A 22 -1.73 19.86 28.67
N VAL A 23 -0.77 19.22 28.02
CA VAL A 23 -0.62 19.18 26.57
C VAL A 23 -0.77 17.75 26.09
N SER A 24 -1.73 17.54 25.19
CA SER A 24 -1.90 16.29 24.44
C SER A 24 -1.81 16.60 22.96
N VAL A 25 -0.99 15.84 22.23
CA VAL A 25 -0.67 16.08 20.82
C VAL A 25 -1.03 14.83 20.03
N PHE A 26 -1.75 15.03 18.92
CA PHE A 26 -2.08 13.97 17.98
C PHE A 26 -1.46 14.32 16.62
N GLY A 27 -0.86 13.34 15.97
CA GLY A 27 -0.32 13.45 14.63
C GLY A 27 -0.78 12.27 13.78
N ALA A 28 -0.93 12.52 12.48
CA ALA A 28 -1.15 11.48 11.49
C ALA A 28 -0.32 11.76 10.23
N ASP A 29 0.19 10.73 9.56
CA ASP A 29 1.08 10.86 8.38
C ASP A 29 2.27 11.79 8.67
N ARG A 30 2.44 12.84 7.85
CA ARG A 30 3.45 13.90 8.02
C ARG A 30 3.17 14.77 9.24
N GLY A 31 1.92 14.81 9.71
CA GLY A 31 1.52 15.46 10.96
C GLY A 31 2.21 14.84 12.17
N CYS A 32 2.62 13.58 12.12
CA CYS A 32 3.44 12.94 13.17
C CYS A 32 4.83 13.57 13.29
N VAL A 33 5.44 13.94 12.15
CA VAL A 33 6.74 14.65 12.14
C VAL A 33 6.57 16.05 12.76
N LEU A 34 5.47 16.74 12.43
CA LEU A 34 5.15 18.03 13.02
C LEU A 34 4.86 17.92 14.53
N ALA A 35 4.14 16.87 14.96
CA ALA A 35 3.85 16.61 16.36
C ALA A 35 5.13 16.37 17.18
N ARG A 36 6.05 15.54 16.67
CA ARG A 36 7.37 15.32 17.31
C ARG A 36 8.21 16.59 17.33
N ALA A 37 8.25 17.35 16.23
CA ALA A 37 8.94 18.64 16.21
C ALA A 37 8.32 19.63 17.21
N PHE A 38 6.99 19.67 17.32
CA PHE A 38 6.28 20.54 18.26
C PHE A 38 6.62 20.21 19.71
N VAL A 39 6.58 18.94 20.13
CA VAL A 39 6.91 18.57 21.51
C VAL A 39 8.38 18.81 21.84
N ASN A 40 9.29 18.61 20.88
CA ASN A 40 10.71 18.94 21.05
C ASN A 40 10.93 20.44 21.23
N GLU A 41 10.31 21.27 20.39
CA GLU A 41 10.39 22.73 20.51
C GLU A 41 9.75 23.23 21.81
N LEU A 42 8.65 22.62 22.24
CA LEU A 42 8.00 22.93 23.51
C LEU A 42 8.92 22.59 24.70
N ALA A 43 9.47 21.37 24.72
CA ALA A 43 10.37 20.92 25.77
C ALA A 43 11.64 21.79 25.83
N LYS A 44 12.26 22.07 24.68
CA LYS A 44 13.44 22.93 24.59
C LYS A 44 13.17 24.35 25.07
N LYS A 45 12.05 24.95 24.65
CA LYS A 45 11.74 26.36 24.94
C LYS A 45 11.34 26.60 26.39
N TYR A 46 10.67 25.65 27.01
CA TYR A 46 10.08 25.81 28.35
C TYR A 46 10.78 24.98 29.43
N LYS A 47 11.93 24.38 29.11
CA LYS A 47 12.81 23.73 30.09
C LYS A 47 13.11 24.65 31.26
N HIS A 48 12.92 24.16 32.49
CA HIS A 48 13.24 24.88 33.71
C HIS A 48 14.51 24.35 34.37
N ARG A 49 14.42 23.24 35.12
CA ARG A 49 15.55 22.67 35.88
C ARG A 49 16.22 21.54 35.09
N ASP A 50 15.41 20.68 34.48
CA ASP A 50 15.85 19.49 33.75
C ASP A 50 14.89 19.18 32.58
N ASP A 51 15.14 18.09 31.84
CA ASP A 51 14.38 17.74 30.62
C ASP A 51 12.94 17.27 30.87
N THR A 52 12.56 17.10 32.14
CA THR A 52 11.20 16.71 32.57
C THR A 52 10.42 17.86 33.20
N ASP A 53 11.12 18.84 33.79
CA ASP A 53 10.53 20.04 34.41
C ASP A 53 10.34 21.17 33.39
N LEU A 54 9.12 21.32 32.87
CA LEU A 54 8.75 22.37 31.93
C LEU A 54 7.86 23.43 32.60
N GLN A 55 8.10 24.71 32.35
CA GLN A 55 7.25 25.79 32.83
C GLN A 55 7.18 27.00 31.90
N ILE A 56 6.08 27.74 31.99
CA ILE A 56 5.94 29.09 31.46
C ILE A 56 5.57 30.05 32.59
N GLU A 57 6.46 31.00 32.89
CA GLU A 57 6.22 32.04 33.92
C GLU A 57 5.81 31.46 35.29
N GLY A 58 6.45 30.35 35.71
CA GLY A 58 6.16 29.67 36.97
C GLY A 58 4.96 28.71 36.94
N VAL A 59 4.26 28.60 35.80
CA VAL A 59 3.18 27.63 35.61
C VAL A 59 3.73 26.35 34.97
N PRO A 60 3.58 25.17 35.61
CA PRO A 60 4.09 23.91 35.09
C PRO A 60 3.36 23.48 33.80
N ILE A 61 4.11 22.91 32.86
CA ILE A 61 3.63 22.35 31.61
C ILE A 61 3.85 20.84 31.64
N GLU A 62 2.80 20.07 31.39
CA GLU A 62 2.87 18.61 31.34
C GLU A 62 2.47 18.09 29.97
N ILE A 63 3.40 17.46 29.25
CA ILE A 63 3.06 16.78 27.98
C ILE A 63 2.54 15.38 28.32
N LYS A 64 1.23 15.26 28.50
CA LYS A 64 0.55 14.02 28.92
C LYS A 64 0.66 12.93 27.86
N PHE A 65 0.40 13.30 26.60
CA PHE A 65 0.18 12.33 25.54
C PHE A 65 0.70 12.81 24.19
N LEU A 66 1.40 11.93 23.48
CA LEU A 66 1.75 12.05 22.07
C LEU A 66 1.24 10.81 21.33
N GLY A 67 0.10 10.95 20.66
CA GLY A 67 -0.51 9.91 19.83
C GLY A 67 -0.16 10.10 18.36
N MET A 68 0.36 9.05 17.72
CA MET A 68 0.78 9.07 16.31
C MET A 68 0.08 7.97 15.53
N LEU A 69 -0.37 8.31 14.31
CA LEU A 69 -0.95 7.39 13.34
C LEU A 69 -0.08 7.40 12.08
N ASP A 70 0.54 6.27 11.77
CA ASP A 70 1.33 5.98 10.57
C ASP A 70 2.26 7.12 10.14
N ALA A 71 3.25 7.44 10.96
CA ALA A 71 4.17 8.54 10.72
C ALA A 71 4.96 8.33 9.42
N VAL A 72 4.85 9.25 8.46
CA VAL A 72 5.56 9.18 7.17
C VAL A 72 6.65 10.25 7.11
N SER A 73 7.87 9.85 6.75
CA SER A 73 8.96 10.79 6.52
C SER A 73 8.77 11.59 5.22
N SER A 74 9.01 12.90 5.26
CA SER A 74 8.78 13.86 4.18
C SER A 74 9.91 13.97 3.14
N ILE A 75 11.02 13.26 3.32
CA ILE A 75 12.18 13.37 2.42
C ILE A 75 12.08 12.26 1.37
N MET A 76 11.54 12.62 0.21
CA MET A 76 11.64 11.85 -1.03
C MET A 76 13.13 11.66 -1.33
N SER A 77 13.68 10.48 -1.07
CA SER A 77 14.95 10.09 -1.67
C SER A 77 14.66 9.75 -3.13
N GLU A 78 15.19 10.56 -4.04
CA GLU A 78 15.26 10.31 -5.50
C GLU A 78 16.16 9.11 -5.84
N GLU A 79 16.62 8.35 -4.85
CA GLU A 79 17.26 7.05 -5.04
C GLU A 79 16.21 6.02 -5.43
N GLU A 80 15.93 6.04 -6.74
CA GLU A 80 15.65 4.92 -7.63
C GLU A 80 15.15 3.64 -6.94
N GLY A 81 13.84 3.40 -7.04
CA GLY A 81 13.26 2.24 -7.74
C GLY A 81 13.70 0.81 -7.41
N THR A 82 14.62 0.61 -6.48
CA THR A 82 15.04 -0.72 -6.03
C THR A 82 14.12 -1.14 -4.90
N VAL A 83 12.97 -1.65 -5.31
CA VAL A 83 12.16 -2.55 -4.49
C VAL A 83 13.01 -3.81 -4.29
N ILE A 84 13.80 -3.85 -3.22
CA ILE A 84 14.60 -5.04 -2.91
C ILE A 84 13.67 -6.07 -2.27
N GLY A 85 13.06 -6.90 -3.12
CA GLY A 85 12.68 -8.27 -2.78
C GLY A 85 11.26 -8.47 -2.23
N LEU A 86 10.48 -9.24 -2.99
CA LEU A 86 9.11 -9.74 -2.91
C LEU A 86 8.01 -8.77 -2.47
N ILE A 87 8.26 -7.94 -1.45
CA ILE A 87 7.42 -6.83 -0.98
C ILE A 87 8.32 -5.87 -0.17
N PRO A 88 8.27 -4.53 -0.35
CA PRO A 88 9.21 -3.54 0.23
C PRO A 88 9.22 -3.40 1.77
N PHE A 89 8.75 -4.38 2.54
CA PHE A 89 8.74 -4.36 4.01
C PHE A 89 10.13 -4.17 4.62
N LEU A 90 11.16 -4.75 4.01
CA LEU A 90 12.55 -4.67 4.48
C LEU A 90 13.17 -3.26 4.29
N GLY A 91 12.58 -2.41 3.44
CA GLY A 91 12.98 -1.02 3.21
C GLY A 91 12.02 0.03 3.78
N ALA A 92 10.98 -0.41 4.50
CA ALA A 92 9.88 0.45 4.95
C ALA A 92 10.32 1.47 6.03
N ILE A 93 11.42 1.19 6.73
CA ILE A 93 11.95 2.03 7.81
C ILE A 93 13.10 2.86 7.27
N LYS A 94 13.00 4.19 7.36
CA LYS A 94 14.10 5.08 6.97
C LYS A 94 15.09 5.28 8.12
N PRO A 95 16.41 5.13 7.90
CA PRO A 95 17.42 5.55 8.85
C PRO A 95 17.60 7.08 8.82
N ASP A 96 17.07 7.73 9.85
CA ASP A 96 17.35 9.08 10.35
C ASP A 96 17.05 10.33 9.49
N TYR A 97 16.44 11.31 10.16
CA TYR A 97 16.44 12.72 9.77
C TYR A 97 17.75 13.35 10.24
N LYS A 98 18.68 13.61 9.31
CA LYS A 98 20.01 14.12 9.64
C LYS A 98 20.03 15.50 10.31
N ASP A 99 18.93 16.27 10.29
CA ASP A 99 18.96 17.70 10.69
C ASP A 99 17.86 18.16 11.69
N ARG A 100 17.00 17.27 12.23
CA ARG A 100 16.01 17.65 13.27
C ARG A 100 15.97 16.65 14.43
N PRO A 101 15.95 17.10 15.70
CA PRO A 101 15.68 16.20 16.83
C PRO A 101 14.22 15.75 16.78
N LEU A 102 13.99 14.58 16.20
CA LEU A 102 12.66 13.94 16.15
C LEU A 102 12.50 12.86 17.22
N GLY A 103 13.51 12.65 18.07
CA GLY A 103 13.38 11.81 19.25
C GLY A 103 12.31 12.36 20.20
N VAL A 104 11.53 11.48 20.82
CA VAL A 104 10.50 11.86 21.79
C VAL A 104 11.17 12.30 23.09
N PRO A 105 11.02 13.57 23.52
CA PRO A 105 11.71 14.08 24.70
C PRO A 105 11.20 13.44 26.00
N GLU A 106 12.03 13.44 27.04
CA GLU A 106 11.72 12.78 28.32
C GLU A 106 10.48 13.36 29.01
N SER A 107 10.23 14.66 28.86
CA SER A 107 9.02 15.35 29.32
C SER A 107 7.69 14.82 28.74
N VAL A 108 7.72 14.01 27.67
CA VAL A 108 6.52 13.30 27.18
C VAL A 108 6.26 12.08 28.05
N LYS A 109 5.14 12.12 28.79
CA LYS A 109 4.76 11.07 29.74
C LYS A 109 4.33 9.78 29.04
N ARG A 110 3.53 9.89 27.97
CA ARG A 110 3.09 8.74 27.15
C ARG A 110 3.21 9.09 25.67
N CYS A 111 3.98 8.27 24.94
CA CYS A 111 3.98 8.29 23.48
C CYS A 111 3.56 6.93 22.95
N ILE A 112 2.63 6.92 22.00
CA ILE A 112 2.23 5.72 21.26
C ILE A 112 2.09 6.02 19.78
N HIS A 113 2.61 5.12 18.95
CA HIS A 113 2.53 5.19 17.50
C HIS A 113 1.87 3.92 16.95
N PHE A 114 0.71 4.07 16.33
CA PHE A 114 0.07 3.01 15.57
C PHE A 114 0.50 3.12 14.10
N ALA A 115 1.15 2.09 13.58
CA ALA A 115 1.71 2.08 12.23
C ALA A 115 1.00 1.04 11.35
N ALA A 116 0.93 1.28 10.04
CA ALA A 116 0.33 0.36 9.09
C ALA A 116 1.27 -0.80 8.76
N ALA A 117 0.76 -2.02 8.90
CA ALA A 117 1.56 -3.22 8.66
C ALA A 117 1.69 -3.62 7.19
N HIS A 118 0.79 -3.12 6.33
CA HIS A 118 0.70 -3.50 4.91
C HIS A 118 0.74 -2.27 4.00
N GLU A 119 1.37 -1.18 4.44
CA GLU A 119 1.67 -0.06 3.55
C GLU A 119 2.88 -0.39 2.68
N MET A 120 2.71 -0.33 1.36
CA MET A 120 3.70 -0.86 0.41
C MET A 120 4.08 0.18 -0.65
N ARG A 121 3.49 1.38 -0.59
CA ARG A 121 3.89 2.49 -1.44
C ARG A 121 5.29 2.93 -1.04
N PHE A 122 6.25 2.80 -1.96
CA PHE A 122 7.66 3.15 -1.74
C PHE A 122 7.90 4.59 -1.24
N TYR A 123 6.97 5.51 -1.53
CA TYR A 123 7.02 6.91 -1.10
C TYR A 123 6.40 7.16 0.28
N GLN A 124 5.79 6.15 0.90
CA GLN A 124 5.27 6.19 2.26
C GLN A 124 6.15 5.35 3.19
N ARG A 125 7.38 5.84 3.42
CA ARG A 125 8.30 5.19 4.38
C ARG A 125 7.95 5.58 5.81
N LEU A 126 7.82 4.58 6.66
CA LEU A 126 7.52 4.72 8.07
C LEU A 126 8.68 5.41 8.79
N ASP A 127 8.33 6.41 9.59
CA ASP A 127 9.21 7.10 10.51
C ASP A 127 9.10 6.45 11.90
N SER A 128 10.01 5.50 12.14
CA SER A 128 9.98 4.57 13.27
C SER A 128 10.31 5.23 14.62
N LEU A 129 9.74 4.68 15.70
CA LEU A 129 10.12 5.04 17.07
C LEU A 129 11.25 4.17 17.63
N GLU A 130 11.76 3.15 16.90
CA GLU A 130 12.76 2.19 17.43
C GLU A 130 14.04 2.82 17.97
N LYS A 131 14.44 3.97 17.42
CA LYS A 131 15.61 4.73 17.87
C LYS A 131 15.26 5.81 18.91
N THR A 132 14.06 5.78 19.46
CA THR A 132 13.59 6.75 20.44
C THR A 132 12.64 6.12 21.46
N ARG A 133 11.95 6.95 22.25
CA ARG A 133 11.03 6.54 23.31
C ARG A 133 9.60 6.46 22.80
N GLY A 134 8.81 5.58 23.40
CA GLY A 134 7.40 5.39 23.11
C GLY A 134 7.12 3.97 22.65
N ASP A 135 5.85 3.58 22.72
CA ASP A 135 5.43 2.28 22.19
C ASP A 135 5.05 2.44 20.73
N GLN A 136 5.45 1.50 19.90
CA GLN A 136 5.04 1.42 18.51
C GLN A 136 4.34 0.08 18.28
N VAL A 137 3.20 0.11 17.59
CA VAL A 137 2.35 -1.08 17.39
C VAL A 137 1.86 -1.10 15.95
N LEU A 138 1.99 -2.26 15.30
CA LEU A 138 1.47 -2.48 13.96
C LEU A 138 -0.03 -2.82 13.98
N TYR A 139 -0.78 -2.23 13.04
CA TYR A 139 -2.17 -2.57 12.76
C TYR A 139 -2.28 -3.20 11.37
N PRO A 140 -3.15 -4.22 11.20
CA PRO A 140 -3.41 -4.75 9.89
C PRO A 140 -4.05 -3.66 9.02
N GLY A 141 -3.48 -3.44 7.84
CA GLY A 141 -4.00 -2.48 6.88
C GLY A 141 -2.91 -1.65 6.24
N THR A 142 -3.30 -0.77 5.33
CA THR A 142 -2.46 0.27 4.76
C THR A 142 -2.52 1.54 5.61
N SER A 143 -1.77 2.57 5.23
CA SER A 143 -1.81 3.88 5.91
C SER A 143 -3.24 4.40 6.10
N SER A 144 -4.10 4.27 5.08
CA SER A 144 -5.50 4.71 5.14
C SER A 144 -6.36 3.90 6.11
N ASP A 145 -6.03 2.63 6.34
CA ASP A 145 -6.69 1.77 7.34
C ASP A 145 -6.28 2.13 8.78
N VAL A 146 -5.22 2.93 8.97
CA VAL A 146 -4.72 3.35 10.30
C VAL A 146 -5.03 4.82 10.57
N VAL A 147 -4.72 5.70 9.62
CA VAL A 147 -4.88 7.16 9.72
C VAL A 147 -6.33 7.58 9.44
N GLY A 148 -7.01 6.86 8.56
CA GLY A 148 -8.24 7.32 7.93
C GLY A 148 -7.95 8.28 6.76
N GLY A 149 -8.85 8.39 5.80
CA GLY A 149 -8.60 9.25 4.63
C GLY A 149 -9.37 8.88 3.37
N ALA A 150 -10.02 7.72 3.36
CA ALA A 150 -11.01 7.38 2.35
C ALA A 150 -12.40 7.90 2.78
N PRO A 151 -13.03 8.83 2.03
CA PRO A 151 -14.45 9.10 2.19
C PRO A 151 -15.25 7.80 2.08
N ALA A 152 -16.27 7.62 2.92
CA ALA A 152 -17.16 6.47 2.85
C ALA A 152 -17.69 6.29 1.41
N GLY A 153 -17.48 5.10 0.82
CA GLY A 153 -17.94 4.78 -0.53
C GLY A 153 -17.02 5.22 -1.68
N SER A 154 -15.93 5.95 -1.41
CA SER A 154 -14.87 6.10 -2.42
C SER A 154 -14.17 4.74 -2.62
N LEU A 155 -13.91 4.34 -3.87
CA LEU A 155 -13.17 3.11 -4.26
C LEU A 155 -13.49 1.81 -3.49
N SER A 156 -14.76 1.51 -3.19
CA SER A 156 -15.16 0.32 -2.41
C SER A 156 -14.48 0.21 -1.04
N PHE A 157 -14.08 1.34 -0.45
CA PHE A 157 -13.42 1.38 0.86
C PHE A 157 -14.42 1.17 2.00
N ASN A 158 -14.06 0.28 2.92
CA ASN A 158 -14.76 0.11 4.18
C ASN A 158 -14.05 0.89 5.30
N ALA A 159 -14.72 1.90 5.85
CA ALA A 159 -14.18 2.73 6.93
C ALA A 159 -14.16 2.04 8.31
N GLU A 160 -14.65 0.81 8.44
CA GLU A 160 -14.74 0.14 9.74
C GLU A 160 -13.36 -0.25 10.29
N LEU A 161 -12.37 -0.58 9.45
CA LEU A 161 -11.02 -0.95 9.95
C LEU A 161 -10.30 0.23 10.60
N MET A 162 -10.33 1.42 10.00
CA MET A 162 -9.72 2.65 10.57
C MET A 162 -10.34 3.07 11.91
N ARG A 163 -11.57 2.63 12.20
CA ARG A 163 -12.19 2.92 13.51
C ARG A 163 -11.59 2.09 14.65
N VAL A 164 -10.96 0.95 14.35
CA VAL A 164 -10.28 0.14 15.36
C VAL A 164 -9.07 0.88 15.97
N PRO A 165 -8.06 1.32 15.20
CA PRO A 165 -6.96 2.12 15.75
C PRO A 165 -7.44 3.48 16.29
N LEU A 166 -8.49 4.08 15.72
CA LEU A 166 -9.06 5.32 16.25
C LEU A 166 -9.60 5.14 17.68
N GLN A 167 -10.35 4.07 17.95
CA GLN A 167 -10.83 3.78 19.30
C GLN A 167 -9.70 3.40 20.26
N ASP A 168 -8.75 2.57 19.81
CA ASP A 168 -7.60 2.19 20.61
C ASP A 168 -6.77 3.44 20.98
N MET A 169 -6.69 4.44 20.09
CA MET A 169 -5.98 5.71 20.32
C MET A 169 -6.71 6.59 21.34
N LEU A 170 -8.05 6.68 21.24
CA LEU A 170 -8.87 7.37 22.24
C LEU A 170 -8.67 6.76 23.63
N LEU A 171 -8.65 5.43 23.72
CA LEU A 171 -8.43 4.72 24.97
C LEU A 171 -7.03 4.97 25.55
N GLU A 172 -5.98 4.94 24.72
CA GLU A 172 -4.61 5.28 25.15
C GLU A 172 -4.50 6.73 25.63
N ALA A 173 -5.16 7.67 24.95
CA ALA A 173 -5.19 9.08 25.33
C ALA A 173 -5.88 9.28 26.69
N ILE A 174 -7.05 8.69 26.89
CA ILE A 174 -7.80 8.75 28.15
C ILE A 174 -6.99 8.14 29.29
N ARG A 175 -6.37 6.97 29.07
CA ARG A 175 -5.50 6.30 30.06
C ARG A 175 -4.30 7.17 30.46
N ALA A 176 -3.78 7.96 29.52
CA ALA A 176 -2.69 8.90 29.77
C ALA A 176 -3.14 10.20 30.46
N GLY A 177 -4.45 10.38 30.71
CA GLY A 177 -5.02 11.59 31.30
C GLY A 177 -5.17 12.75 30.31
N ALA A 178 -5.23 12.47 29.00
CA ALA A 178 -5.60 13.48 28.02
C ALA A 178 -7.06 13.91 28.22
N ALA A 179 -7.34 15.21 28.06
CA ALA A 179 -8.69 15.76 28.14
C ALA A 179 -9.51 15.38 26.90
N MET A 180 -10.04 14.16 26.89
CA MET A 180 -10.87 13.59 25.83
C MET A 180 -12.23 13.20 26.39
N ASP A 181 -13.30 13.30 25.58
CA ASP A 181 -14.61 12.80 25.97
C ASP A 181 -14.62 11.27 25.97
N MET A 182 -15.30 10.66 26.96
CA MET A 182 -15.56 9.22 26.98
C MET A 182 -16.58 8.84 25.90
N MET A 183 -16.68 7.56 25.54
CA MET A 183 -17.66 7.10 24.54
C MET A 183 -19.11 7.39 24.95
N GLU A 184 -19.40 7.32 26.24
CA GLU A 184 -20.69 7.66 26.85
C GLU A 184 -21.02 9.15 26.68
N ASP A 185 -20.04 10.04 26.90
CA ASP A 185 -20.20 11.49 26.75
C ASP A 185 -20.33 11.88 25.28
N LEU A 186 -19.55 11.24 24.40
CA LEU A 186 -19.69 11.41 22.96
C LEU A 186 -21.11 11.02 22.52
N SER A 187 -21.63 9.88 23.01
CA SER A 187 -22.98 9.43 22.68
C SER A 187 -24.05 10.42 23.16
N ALA A 188 -23.93 10.90 24.41
CA ALA A 188 -24.92 11.76 25.03
C ALA A 188 -24.92 13.20 24.47
N TYR A 189 -23.74 13.76 24.23
CA TYR A 189 -23.59 15.21 23.96
C TYR A 189 -23.03 15.52 22.56
N LYS A 190 -22.39 14.56 21.90
CA LYS A 190 -21.73 14.75 20.58
C LYS A 190 -22.02 13.58 19.63
N PRO A 191 -23.30 13.24 19.34
CA PRO A 191 -23.67 12.02 18.62
C PRO A 191 -23.03 11.91 17.22
N GLN A 192 -22.89 13.02 16.49
CA GLN A 192 -22.21 13.02 15.19
C GLN A 192 -20.71 12.67 15.28
N THR A 193 -20.07 13.01 16.42
CA THR A 193 -18.69 12.61 16.68
C THR A 193 -18.64 11.16 17.11
N PHE A 194 -19.57 10.72 17.98
CA PHE A 194 -19.72 9.33 18.38
C PHE A 194 -19.84 8.39 17.17
N ASP A 195 -20.64 8.74 16.16
CA ASP A 195 -20.81 7.96 14.93
C ASP A 195 -19.50 7.72 14.15
N LYS A 196 -18.48 8.56 14.36
CA LYS A 196 -17.15 8.35 13.76
C LYS A 196 -16.33 7.31 14.50
N PHE A 197 -16.61 7.09 15.78
CA PHE A 197 -15.93 6.10 16.62
C PHE A 197 -16.63 4.75 16.61
N ILE A 198 -17.94 4.66 16.38
CA ILE A 198 -18.66 3.39 16.52
C ILE A 198 -18.18 2.32 15.53
N VAL A 199 -18.00 1.11 16.05
CA VAL A 199 -17.65 -0.08 15.27
C VAL A 199 -18.82 -1.06 15.35
N ALA A 200 -19.96 -0.63 14.82
CA ALA A 200 -21.25 -1.31 14.99
C ALA A 200 -21.91 -1.67 13.66
N THR A 201 -21.37 -1.22 12.53
CA THR A 201 -21.93 -1.52 11.21
C THR A 201 -21.30 -2.80 10.68
N PRO A 202 -22.09 -3.85 10.40
CA PRO A 202 -21.58 -5.04 9.76
C PRO A 202 -21.04 -4.73 8.35
N ILE A 203 -19.97 -5.41 7.98
CA ILE A 203 -19.38 -5.39 6.64
C ILE A 203 -20.05 -6.49 5.82
N SER A 204 -20.68 -6.12 4.71
CA SER A 204 -21.24 -7.09 3.76
C SER A 204 -20.19 -7.50 2.73
N CYS A 205 -19.90 -8.78 2.64
CA CYS A 205 -18.99 -9.36 1.63
C CYS A 205 -19.49 -10.76 1.26
N ASP A 206 -19.64 -11.01 -0.04
CA ASP A 206 -20.11 -12.29 -0.60
C ASP A 206 -21.41 -12.82 0.02
N GLY A 207 -22.37 -11.91 0.25
CA GLY A 207 -23.66 -12.25 0.86
C GLY A 207 -23.60 -12.56 2.37
N GLN A 208 -22.43 -12.48 3.00
CA GLN A 208 -22.24 -12.65 4.44
C GLN A 208 -21.98 -11.30 5.13
N GLN A 209 -22.26 -11.27 6.44
CA GLN A 209 -22.05 -10.10 7.30
C GLN A 209 -20.92 -10.38 8.29
N TYR A 210 -19.95 -9.48 8.34
CA TYR A 210 -18.81 -9.57 9.23
C TYR A 210 -18.75 -8.39 10.20
N ARG A 211 -18.23 -8.63 11.40
CA ARG A 211 -17.91 -7.57 12.36
C ARG A 211 -16.42 -7.32 12.31
N ILE A 212 -15.98 -6.09 12.04
CA ILE A 212 -14.55 -5.80 11.83
C ILE A 212 -13.68 -6.21 13.02
N ARG A 213 -14.17 -6.05 14.27
CA ARG A 213 -13.42 -6.52 15.45
C ARG A 213 -13.18 -8.02 15.42
N ALA A 214 -14.18 -8.82 15.02
CA ALA A 214 -14.00 -10.26 14.91
C ALA A 214 -12.97 -10.63 13.83
N LEU A 215 -12.91 -9.88 12.74
CA LEU A 215 -11.89 -10.06 11.70
C LEU A 215 -10.49 -9.68 12.22
N VAL A 216 -10.36 -8.55 12.91
CA VAL A 216 -9.10 -8.11 13.53
C VAL A 216 -8.66 -9.06 14.65
N ASP A 217 -9.57 -9.60 15.45
CA ASP A 217 -9.25 -10.56 16.50
C ASP A 217 -8.79 -11.90 15.91
N ALA A 218 -9.40 -12.34 14.80
CA ALA A 218 -8.93 -13.51 14.07
C ALA A 218 -7.52 -13.27 13.49
N TYR A 219 -7.24 -12.08 12.97
CA TYR A 219 -5.90 -11.70 12.53
C TYR A 219 -4.90 -11.71 13.70
N ARG A 220 -5.28 -11.14 14.85
CA ARG A 220 -4.45 -11.06 16.06
C ARG A 220 -4.14 -12.42 16.68
N LYS A 221 -4.91 -13.46 16.38
CA LYS A 221 -4.57 -14.85 16.77
C LYS A 221 -3.38 -15.41 15.97
N ILE A 222 -3.15 -14.89 14.76
CA ILE A 222 -2.02 -15.28 13.90
C ILE A 222 -0.84 -14.37 14.15
N VAL A 223 -1.07 -13.06 14.21
CA VAL A 223 -0.05 -12.03 14.46
C VAL A 223 -0.47 -11.23 15.70
N PRO A 224 0.01 -11.61 16.90
CA PRO A 224 -0.35 -10.95 18.14
C PRO A 224 -0.01 -9.46 18.12
N ARG A 225 -0.85 -8.65 18.78
CA ARG A 225 -0.57 -7.22 18.97
C ARG A 225 0.53 -7.05 20.02
N THR A 226 1.74 -6.77 19.59
CA THR A 226 2.90 -6.50 20.46
C THR A 226 3.48 -5.12 20.21
N THR A 227 4.22 -4.59 21.19
CA THR A 227 5.07 -3.41 20.98
C THR A 227 6.27 -3.81 20.13
N GLY A 228 6.65 -2.96 19.17
CA GLY A 228 7.70 -3.20 18.19
C GLY A 228 7.17 -3.30 16.75
N LEU A 229 8.09 -3.41 15.80
CA LEU A 229 7.80 -3.48 14.36
C LEU A 229 8.08 -4.89 13.80
N ASP A 230 7.16 -5.83 14.02
CA ASP A 230 7.24 -7.18 13.43
C ASP A 230 6.65 -7.22 12.00
N PHE A 231 7.26 -6.47 11.08
CA PHE A 231 6.79 -6.46 9.69
C PHE A 231 6.83 -7.84 9.03
N LEU A 232 7.76 -8.70 9.42
CA LEU A 232 7.92 -10.03 8.83
C LEU A 232 6.69 -10.92 9.06
N SER A 233 6.15 -10.97 10.29
CA SER A 233 4.96 -11.77 10.57
C SER A 233 3.73 -11.25 9.83
N HIS A 234 3.55 -9.93 9.80
CA HIS A 234 2.47 -9.29 9.04
C HIS A 234 2.61 -9.58 7.53
N ALA A 235 3.82 -9.47 6.98
CA ALA A 235 4.14 -9.74 5.58
C ALA A 235 3.85 -11.19 5.17
N LYS A 236 4.17 -12.18 6.01
CA LYS A 236 3.88 -13.60 5.75
C LYS A 236 2.39 -13.84 5.57
N VAL A 237 1.54 -13.22 6.41
CA VAL A 237 0.09 -13.37 6.29
C VAL A 237 -0.42 -12.70 5.02
N PHE A 238 0.06 -11.49 4.72
CA PHE A 238 -0.31 -10.81 3.47
C PHE A 238 0.10 -11.61 2.24
N LEU A 239 1.32 -12.16 2.20
CA LEU A 239 1.83 -12.99 1.10
C LEU A 239 0.97 -14.23 0.85
N ARG A 240 0.56 -14.92 1.92
CA ARG A 240 -0.34 -16.07 1.82
C ARG A 240 -1.69 -15.67 1.22
N TRP A 241 -2.26 -14.54 1.66
CA TRP A 241 -3.53 -14.04 1.13
C TRP A 241 -3.42 -13.66 -0.35
N ILE A 242 -2.42 -12.84 -0.72
CA ILE A 242 -2.27 -12.37 -2.10
C ILE A 242 -1.91 -13.53 -3.04
N ALA A 243 -1.12 -14.52 -2.61
CA ALA A 243 -0.82 -15.71 -3.41
C ALA A 243 -2.08 -16.52 -3.76
N ILE A 244 -3.04 -16.63 -2.83
CA ILE A 244 -4.34 -17.27 -3.10
C ILE A 244 -5.15 -16.43 -4.09
N ARG A 245 -5.29 -15.13 -3.81
CA ARG A 245 -6.10 -14.23 -4.66
C ARG A 245 -5.51 -14.01 -6.04
N TYR A 246 -4.19 -14.04 -6.16
CA TYR A 246 -3.46 -13.93 -7.41
C TYR A 246 -3.83 -15.04 -8.41
N GLN A 247 -4.28 -16.21 -7.95
CA GLN A 247 -4.71 -17.30 -8.82
C GLN A 247 -6.09 -17.07 -9.46
N ASP A 248 -6.89 -16.15 -8.93
CA ASP A 248 -8.23 -15.84 -9.43
C ASP A 248 -8.15 -14.85 -10.62
N PRO A 249 -8.58 -15.23 -11.84
CA PRO A 249 -8.56 -14.36 -13.00
C PRO A 249 -9.38 -13.07 -12.81
N ASP A 250 -10.53 -13.14 -12.15
CA ASP A 250 -11.39 -11.98 -11.93
C ASP A 250 -10.73 -11.02 -10.93
N PHE A 251 -10.05 -11.55 -9.92
CA PHE A 251 -9.24 -10.74 -9.02
C PHE A 251 -8.10 -10.05 -9.79
N ARG A 252 -7.34 -10.77 -10.62
CA ARG A 252 -6.29 -10.17 -11.47
C ARG A 252 -6.84 -9.07 -12.36
N HIS A 253 -8.02 -9.28 -12.98
CA HIS A 253 -8.71 -8.31 -13.80
C HIS A 253 -9.20 -7.08 -13.03
N SER A 254 -9.69 -7.26 -11.79
CA SER A 254 -10.16 -6.17 -10.93
C SER A 254 -9.03 -5.26 -10.38
N VAL A 255 -7.79 -5.70 -10.56
CA VAL A 255 -6.56 -5.05 -10.09
C VAL A 255 -5.70 -4.54 -11.26
N THR A 256 -6.02 -4.92 -12.50
CA THR A 256 -5.38 -4.37 -13.70
C THR A 256 -5.65 -2.87 -13.82
N HIS A 257 -4.58 -2.13 -14.08
CA HIS A 257 -4.52 -0.67 -14.12
C HIS A 257 -5.21 -0.13 -15.40
N PRO A 258 -5.68 1.13 -15.44
CA PRO A 258 -6.12 1.81 -16.66
C PRO A 258 -5.18 1.66 -17.87
N VAL A 259 -3.89 1.39 -17.64
CA VAL A 259 -2.87 1.17 -18.66
C VAL A 259 -3.05 -0.16 -19.38
N THR A 260 -3.38 -1.24 -18.66
CA THR A 260 -3.60 -2.57 -19.28
C THR A 260 -4.89 -2.59 -20.08
N ASP A 261 -5.94 -1.94 -19.57
CA ASP A 261 -7.19 -1.74 -20.30
C ASP A 261 -6.96 -0.89 -21.55
N TRP A 262 -6.19 0.20 -21.41
CA TRP A 262 -5.78 1.01 -22.54
C TRP A 262 -4.98 0.20 -23.57
N LYS A 263 -3.99 -0.61 -23.16
CA LYS A 263 -3.18 -1.46 -24.06
C LYS A 263 -4.06 -2.46 -24.83
N GLN A 264 -5.05 -3.07 -24.17
CA GLN A 264 -5.97 -3.99 -24.82
C GLN A 264 -6.90 -3.26 -25.79
N GLN A 265 -7.52 -2.16 -25.36
CA GLN A 265 -8.39 -1.33 -26.20
C GLN A 265 -7.63 -0.78 -27.41
N PHE A 266 -6.36 -0.44 -27.24
CA PHE A 266 -5.48 0.04 -28.29
C PHE A 266 -5.17 -1.05 -29.32
N LYS A 267 -4.85 -2.27 -28.88
CA LYS A 267 -4.69 -3.44 -29.78
C LYS A 267 -5.97 -3.73 -30.55
N ASP A 268 -7.13 -3.68 -29.90
CA ASP A 268 -8.41 -3.90 -30.53
C ASP A 268 -8.73 -2.79 -31.56
N ALA A 269 -8.41 -1.53 -31.24
CA ALA A 269 -8.59 -0.41 -32.15
C ALA A 269 -7.65 -0.48 -33.37
N ASP A 270 -6.39 -0.87 -33.19
CA ASP A 270 -5.44 -1.11 -34.29
C ASP A 270 -5.94 -2.23 -35.21
N LEU A 271 -6.38 -3.36 -34.63
CA LEU A 271 -6.93 -4.46 -35.41
C LEU A 271 -8.18 -4.04 -36.20
N GLN A 272 -9.08 -3.27 -35.58
CA GLN A 272 -10.26 -2.73 -36.26
C GLN A 272 -9.90 -1.79 -37.40
N LEU A 273 -8.93 -0.88 -37.20
CA LEU A 273 -8.46 0.04 -38.23
C LEU A 273 -7.87 -0.73 -39.42
N ARG A 274 -6.98 -1.70 -39.16
CA ARG A 274 -6.38 -2.55 -40.20
C ARG A 274 -7.43 -3.33 -40.97
N THR A 275 -8.42 -3.89 -40.27
CA THR A 275 -9.51 -4.66 -40.88
C THR A 275 -10.41 -3.78 -41.74
N ALA A 276 -10.81 -2.60 -41.24
CA ALA A 276 -11.64 -1.65 -41.97
C ALA A 276 -10.92 -1.10 -43.20
N LYS A 277 -9.63 -0.77 -43.06
CA LYS A 277 -8.77 -0.37 -44.17
C LYS A 277 -8.65 -1.47 -45.23
N ALA A 278 -8.38 -2.71 -44.81
CA ALA A 278 -8.25 -3.84 -45.74
C ALA A 278 -9.55 -4.08 -46.52
N LYS A 279 -10.72 -3.97 -45.87
CA LYS A 279 -12.03 -4.08 -46.55
C LYS A 279 -12.24 -2.98 -47.59
N LEU A 280 -11.92 -1.74 -47.24
CA LEU A 280 -12.02 -0.61 -48.17
C LEU A 280 -11.06 -0.77 -49.35
N ASP A 281 -9.79 -1.08 -49.09
CA ASP A 281 -8.77 -1.26 -50.12
C ASP A 281 -9.12 -2.43 -51.05
N TRP A 282 -9.59 -3.55 -50.50
CA TRP A 282 -10.04 -4.71 -51.28
C TRP A 282 -11.21 -4.37 -52.19
N GLU A 283 -12.20 -3.64 -51.69
CA GLU A 283 -13.37 -3.25 -52.47
C GLU A 283 -13.01 -2.25 -53.59
N MET A 284 -12.10 -1.32 -53.29
CA MET A 284 -11.54 -0.39 -54.26
C MET A 284 -10.74 -1.11 -55.36
N GLN A 285 -9.93 -2.11 -54.99
CA GLN A 285 -9.20 -2.95 -55.94
C GLN A 285 -10.15 -3.79 -56.81
N ARG A 286 -11.15 -4.42 -56.19
CA ARG A 286 -12.17 -5.22 -56.90
C ARG A 286 -12.89 -4.41 -57.96
N GLN A 287 -13.16 -3.14 -57.66
CA GLN A 287 -13.83 -2.22 -58.58
C GLN A 287 -12.86 -1.46 -59.51
N GLY A 288 -11.55 -1.59 -59.32
CA GLY A 288 -10.53 -0.89 -60.11
C GLY A 288 -10.57 0.63 -59.96
N VAL A 289 -10.90 1.15 -58.77
CA VAL A 289 -11.12 2.59 -58.53
C VAL A 289 -10.37 3.12 -57.33
N THR A 290 -10.07 4.42 -57.35
CA THR A 290 -9.63 5.18 -56.17
C THR A 290 -10.78 5.97 -55.55
N MET A 291 -10.66 6.38 -54.29
CA MET A 291 -11.66 7.24 -53.63
C MET A 291 -11.89 8.58 -54.34
N SER A 292 -10.90 9.08 -55.09
CA SER A 292 -11.04 10.28 -55.91
C SER A 292 -11.88 10.09 -57.18
N MET A 293 -12.07 8.84 -57.62
CA MET A 293 -12.84 8.47 -58.81
C MET A 293 -14.26 8.02 -58.47
N LEU A 294 -14.73 8.28 -57.25
CA LEU A 294 -16.01 7.80 -56.74
C LEU A 294 -17.21 8.22 -57.62
N SER A 295 -17.18 9.45 -58.16
CA SER A 295 -18.22 10.00 -59.04
C SER A 295 -18.39 9.23 -60.36
N THR A 296 -17.43 8.37 -60.71
CA THR A 296 -17.49 7.53 -61.92
C THR A 296 -18.25 6.21 -61.71
N ARG A 297 -18.72 5.92 -60.48
CA ARG A 297 -19.37 4.66 -60.11
C ARG A 297 -20.89 4.77 -60.04
N SER A 298 -21.57 3.63 -60.03
CA SER A 298 -23.03 3.58 -59.83
C SER A 298 -23.41 4.10 -58.43
N PRO A 299 -24.62 4.65 -58.23
CA PRO A 299 -25.05 5.12 -56.91
C PRO A 299 -24.98 4.05 -55.80
N SER A 300 -25.22 2.78 -56.14
CA SER A 300 -25.10 1.65 -55.20
C SER A 300 -23.64 1.38 -54.81
N ASP A 301 -22.71 1.41 -55.77
CA ASP A 301 -21.29 1.20 -55.50
C ASP A 301 -20.68 2.37 -54.73
N GLN A 302 -21.12 3.60 -55.05
CA GLN A 302 -20.78 4.79 -54.29
C GLN A 302 -21.21 4.66 -52.83
N ALA A 303 -22.43 4.18 -52.57
CA ALA A 303 -22.93 3.99 -51.22
C ALA A 303 -22.11 2.94 -50.43
N ILE A 304 -21.70 1.85 -51.06
CA ILE A 304 -20.85 0.81 -50.45
C ILE A 304 -19.48 1.39 -50.07
N LEU A 305 -18.81 2.06 -51.00
CA LEU A 305 -17.48 2.65 -50.78
C LEU A 305 -17.52 3.78 -49.74
N LEU A 306 -18.56 4.61 -49.74
CA LEU A 306 -18.76 5.65 -48.72
C LEU A 306 -18.96 5.05 -47.33
N LYS A 307 -19.71 3.95 -47.22
CA LYS A 307 -19.89 3.24 -45.94
C LYS A 307 -18.58 2.66 -45.44
N LEU A 308 -17.84 1.93 -46.28
CA LEU A 308 -16.55 1.35 -45.89
C LEU A 308 -15.51 2.43 -45.52
N LYS A 309 -15.54 3.58 -46.21
CA LYS A 309 -14.74 4.74 -45.85
C LYS A 309 -15.14 5.30 -44.49
N ALA A 310 -16.43 5.49 -44.24
CA ALA A 310 -16.93 5.95 -42.94
C ALA A 310 -16.53 4.99 -41.79
N ASP A 311 -16.63 3.68 -42.01
CA ASP A 311 -16.20 2.67 -41.05
C ASP A 311 -14.69 2.75 -40.75
N LYS A 312 -13.86 2.94 -41.78
CA LYS A 312 -12.41 3.13 -41.63
C LYS A 312 -12.07 4.45 -40.93
N ASP A 313 -12.77 5.54 -41.24
CA ASP A 313 -12.55 6.84 -40.63
C ASP A 313 -13.02 6.85 -39.16
N ALA A 314 -14.10 6.14 -38.82
CA ALA A 314 -14.52 5.92 -37.44
C ALA A 314 -13.50 5.07 -36.65
N ALA A 315 -12.97 4.00 -37.25
CA ALA A 315 -11.92 3.20 -36.63
C ALA A 315 -10.63 4.01 -36.42
N GLN A 316 -10.28 4.88 -37.36
CA GLN A 316 -9.15 5.81 -37.24
C GLN A 316 -9.36 6.80 -36.08
N GLY A 317 -10.55 7.41 -35.98
CA GLY A 317 -10.87 8.34 -34.89
C GLY A 317 -10.76 7.68 -33.51
N ARG A 318 -11.18 6.42 -33.37
CA ARG A 318 -11.01 5.64 -32.14
C ARG A 318 -9.54 5.41 -31.81
N TYR A 319 -8.74 5.02 -32.81
CA TYR A 319 -7.30 4.79 -32.66
C TYR A 319 -6.56 6.08 -32.23
N ASP A 320 -6.85 7.20 -32.89
CA ASP A 320 -6.23 8.50 -32.59
C ASP A 320 -6.62 9.02 -31.19
N SER A 321 -7.87 8.82 -30.78
CA SER A 321 -8.34 9.18 -29.43
C SER A 321 -7.63 8.37 -28.34
N LEU A 322 -7.39 7.08 -28.55
CA LEU A 322 -6.62 6.26 -27.62
C LEU A 322 -5.15 6.69 -27.58
N LEU A 323 -4.55 7.04 -28.73
CA LEU A 323 -3.18 7.59 -28.78
C LEU A 323 -3.01 8.88 -27.95
N GLN A 324 -4.00 9.78 -27.99
CA GLN A 324 -3.97 11.02 -27.21
C GLN A 324 -4.08 10.78 -25.70
N THR A 325 -4.69 9.67 -25.30
CA THR A 325 -4.85 9.25 -23.90
C THR A 325 -3.78 8.23 -23.48
N ALA A 326 -2.73 8.06 -24.28
CA ALA A 326 -1.65 7.13 -24.01
C ALA A 326 -0.99 7.43 -22.64
N PRO A 327 -0.83 6.41 -21.78
CA PRO A 327 -0.06 6.54 -20.55
C PRO A 327 1.38 6.97 -20.86
N LYS A 328 1.92 7.89 -20.07
CA LYS A 328 3.22 8.54 -20.33
C LYS A 328 4.46 7.75 -19.88
N GLU A 329 4.29 6.65 -19.16
CA GLU A 329 5.39 5.83 -18.64
C GLU A 329 5.24 4.36 -19.05
N ASP A 330 6.37 3.65 -19.14
CA ASP A 330 6.42 2.21 -19.40
C ASP A 330 5.99 1.44 -18.15
N PHE A 331 4.68 1.47 -17.87
CA PHE A 331 4.10 0.73 -16.76
C PHE A 331 4.07 -0.77 -17.12
N THR A 332 5.02 -1.52 -16.53
CA THR A 332 4.84 -2.95 -16.29
C THR A 332 3.66 -3.11 -15.34
N SER A 333 2.74 -4.04 -15.62
CA SER A 333 1.61 -4.24 -14.72
C SER A 333 2.11 -4.71 -13.36
N VAL A 334 1.38 -4.35 -12.29
CA VAL A 334 1.57 -4.87 -10.92
C VAL A 334 1.83 -6.37 -10.93
N TRP A 335 1.04 -7.10 -11.72
CA TRP A 335 1.14 -8.54 -11.86
C TRP A 335 2.39 -9.00 -12.59
N THR A 336 2.82 -8.28 -13.62
CA THR A 336 4.07 -8.61 -14.30
C THR A 336 5.27 -8.47 -13.37
N ARG A 337 5.27 -7.45 -12.51
CA ARG A 337 6.31 -7.28 -11.48
C ARG A 337 6.26 -8.39 -10.45
N LEU A 338 5.07 -8.68 -9.91
CA LEU A 338 4.88 -9.77 -8.95
C LEU A 338 5.29 -11.13 -9.54
N ASP A 339 4.98 -11.39 -10.81
CA ASP A 339 5.34 -12.62 -11.52
C ASP A 339 6.86 -12.77 -11.66
N GLN A 340 7.52 -11.70 -12.12
CA GLN A 340 8.97 -11.67 -12.27
C GLN A 340 9.68 -11.87 -10.93
N GLU A 341 9.18 -11.20 -9.89
CA GLU A 341 9.78 -11.22 -8.57
C GLU A 341 9.55 -12.54 -7.83
N ALA A 342 8.33 -13.07 -7.88
CA ALA A 342 8.02 -14.39 -7.33
C ALA A 342 8.84 -15.48 -8.04
N HIS A 343 9.01 -15.39 -9.36
CA HIS A 343 9.86 -16.30 -10.11
C HIS A 343 11.34 -16.21 -9.71
N ASP A 344 11.90 -15.00 -9.64
CA ASP A 344 13.28 -14.77 -9.24
C ASP A 344 13.56 -15.29 -7.82
N MET A 345 12.72 -14.93 -6.85
CA MET A 345 12.87 -15.34 -5.45
C MET A 345 12.70 -16.85 -5.27
N THR A 346 11.70 -17.46 -5.92
CA THR A 346 11.51 -18.92 -5.86
C THR A 346 12.67 -19.64 -6.52
N SER A 347 13.16 -19.16 -7.68
CA SER A 347 14.32 -19.76 -8.35
C SER A 347 15.59 -19.67 -7.52
N ARG A 348 15.82 -18.55 -6.83
CA ARG A 348 16.96 -18.40 -5.91
C ARG A 348 16.84 -19.36 -4.72
N TRP A 349 15.65 -19.48 -4.13
CA TRP A 349 15.40 -20.44 -3.05
C TRP A 349 15.64 -21.89 -3.49
N GLU A 350 15.11 -22.30 -4.65
CA GLU A 350 15.32 -23.65 -5.19
C GLU A 350 16.81 -23.96 -5.36
N LYS A 351 17.61 -22.99 -5.82
CA LYS A 351 19.08 -23.12 -5.95
C LYS A 351 19.80 -23.31 -4.62
N MET A 352 19.22 -22.86 -3.51
CA MET A 352 19.77 -23.04 -2.16
C MET A 352 19.39 -24.38 -1.52
N GLU A 353 18.49 -25.18 -2.12
CA GLU A 353 18.08 -26.45 -1.53
C GLU A 353 19.22 -27.49 -1.55
N PRO A 354 19.43 -28.25 -0.45
CA PRO A 354 20.45 -29.29 -0.41
C PRO A 354 20.23 -30.33 -1.52
N GLY A 355 21.23 -30.51 -2.38
CA GLY A 355 21.17 -31.46 -3.49
C GLY A 355 20.64 -30.89 -4.81
N TYR A 356 20.29 -29.60 -4.86
CA TYR A 356 19.85 -28.93 -6.11
C TYR A 356 20.86 -29.12 -7.25
N GLU A 357 22.16 -28.89 -7.00
CA GLU A 357 23.19 -29.07 -8.03
C GLU A 357 23.25 -30.52 -8.53
N ALA A 358 23.14 -31.50 -7.63
CA ALA A 358 23.12 -32.92 -7.97
C ALA A 358 21.84 -33.32 -8.73
N ASP A 359 20.70 -32.70 -8.41
CA ASP A 359 19.44 -32.88 -9.16
C ASP A 359 19.49 -32.24 -10.54
N GLN A 360 20.05 -31.04 -10.67
CA GLN A 360 20.24 -30.40 -11.98
C GLN A 360 21.23 -31.15 -12.84
N GLN A 361 22.33 -31.66 -12.26
CA GLN A 361 23.26 -32.52 -12.97
C GLN A 361 22.59 -33.82 -13.41
N ARG A 362 21.73 -34.43 -12.58
CA ARG A 362 20.92 -35.60 -12.97
C ARG A 362 19.95 -35.28 -14.11
N ARG A 363 19.22 -34.15 -14.05
CA ARG A 363 18.28 -33.71 -15.11
C ARG A 363 18.99 -33.39 -16.42
N PHE A 364 20.13 -32.70 -16.34
CA PHE A 364 21.00 -32.41 -17.48
C PHE A 364 21.50 -33.71 -18.12
N VAL A 365 22.06 -34.63 -17.33
CA VAL A 365 22.50 -35.94 -17.84
C VAL A 365 21.34 -36.74 -18.45
N GLN A 366 20.14 -36.66 -17.87
CA GLN A 366 18.95 -37.31 -18.43
C GLN A 366 18.47 -36.66 -19.74
N SER A 367 18.64 -35.35 -19.94
CA SER A 367 18.27 -34.69 -21.21
C SER A 367 19.19 -35.07 -22.37
N PHE A 368 20.42 -35.51 -22.12
CA PHE A 368 21.30 -36.09 -23.15
C PHE A 368 20.93 -37.51 -23.58
N ASN A 369 20.08 -38.21 -22.83
CA ASN A 369 19.65 -39.57 -23.21
C ASN A 369 18.60 -39.59 -24.33
N HIS A 370 18.08 -38.44 -24.79
CA HIS A 370 17.06 -38.42 -25.85
C HIS A 370 17.55 -38.05 -27.26
N GLU A 371 18.70 -37.40 -27.46
CA GLU A 371 19.30 -37.19 -28.79
C GLU A 371 20.84 -37.14 -28.71
N LEU A 372 21.52 -38.10 -29.37
CA LEU A 372 22.97 -38.35 -29.25
C LEU A 372 23.85 -37.34 -30.03
N LYS A 373 24.90 -36.79 -29.39
CA LYS A 373 26.35 -37.07 -29.63
C LYS A 373 27.24 -36.03 -28.92
N TYR A 374 28.34 -36.53 -28.36
CA TYR A 374 29.41 -35.88 -27.60
C TYR A 374 29.83 -34.46 -28.06
N THR A 375 29.85 -33.51 -27.11
CA THR A 375 30.63 -32.26 -27.19
C THR A 375 31.16 -31.91 -25.78
N PRO A 376 32.39 -31.38 -25.64
CA PRO A 376 33.18 -31.41 -24.41
C PRO A 376 32.73 -30.40 -23.34
N ILE A 377 33.15 -30.71 -22.12
CA ILE A 377 32.88 -30.20 -20.75
C ILE A 377 32.96 -28.67 -20.51
N PHE A 378 32.94 -27.82 -21.53
CA PHE A 378 33.06 -26.37 -21.35
C PHE A 378 31.88 -25.62 -21.97
N MET A 379 30.79 -25.47 -21.20
CA MET A 379 29.93 -24.27 -21.14
C MET A 379 28.72 -24.57 -20.25
N ALA A 380 28.93 -24.56 -18.94
CA ALA A 380 27.85 -24.29 -18.00
C ALA A 380 28.05 -22.84 -17.51
N PRO A 381 27.19 -21.87 -17.85
CA PRO A 381 27.14 -20.60 -17.15
C PRO A 381 26.56 -20.76 -15.72
N ALA A 382 26.76 -21.93 -15.10
CA ALA A 382 26.13 -22.36 -13.85
C ALA A 382 26.84 -21.84 -12.59
N PHE A 383 27.81 -20.94 -12.72
CA PHE A 383 28.54 -20.35 -11.59
C PHE A 383 28.43 -18.83 -11.58
N ALA A 384 27.30 -18.30 -12.06
CA ALA A 384 26.99 -16.89 -11.90
C ALA A 384 26.69 -16.62 -10.42
N HIS A 385 27.59 -15.88 -9.77
CA HIS A 385 27.48 -15.32 -8.42
C HIS A 385 26.05 -15.35 -7.84
N HIS A 386 25.78 -16.31 -6.96
CA HIS A 386 24.54 -16.36 -6.22
C HIS A 386 24.59 -15.33 -5.09
N VAL A 387 23.65 -14.40 -5.08
CA VAL A 387 23.35 -13.62 -3.87
C VAL A 387 22.36 -14.48 -3.09
N ASP A 388 22.84 -15.06 -1.99
CA ASP A 388 22.02 -15.87 -1.10
C ASP A 388 20.86 -15.04 -0.52
N LEU A 389 19.70 -15.67 -0.37
CA LEU A 389 18.55 -15.05 0.28
C LEU A 389 18.80 -14.96 1.79
N THR A 390 18.38 -13.85 2.41
CA THR A 390 18.35 -13.73 3.88
C THR A 390 17.31 -14.66 4.49
N GLU A 391 17.40 -14.94 5.80
CA GLU A 391 16.41 -15.77 6.50
C GLU A 391 14.98 -15.21 6.36
N ASP A 392 14.83 -13.89 6.43
CA ASP A 392 13.56 -13.21 6.24
C ASP A 392 13.02 -13.40 4.83
N GLN A 393 13.86 -13.23 3.81
CA GLN A 393 13.49 -13.47 2.42
C GLN A 393 13.05 -14.92 2.19
N ILE A 394 13.80 -15.89 2.73
CA ILE A 394 13.44 -17.31 2.69
C ILE A 394 12.07 -17.53 3.34
N ALA A 395 11.81 -16.91 4.49
CA ALA A 395 10.55 -17.05 5.20
C ALA A 395 9.36 -16.46 4.41
N LEU A 396 9.58 -15.37 3.66
CA LEU A 396 8.59 -14.79 2.75
C LEU A 396 8.34 -15.68 1.52
N VAL A 397 9.38 -16.24 0.90
CA VAL A 397 9.23 -17.22 -0.20
C VAL A 397 8.40 -18.41 0.25
N LYS A 398 8.70 -18.97 1.43
CA LYS A 398 7.92 -20.09 2.00
C LYS A 398 6.46 -19.72 2.24
N ALA A 399 6.19 -18.51 2.71
CA ALA A 399 4.82 -18.02 2.90
C ALA A 399 4.06 -17.91 1.56
N TRP A 400 4.71 -17.39 0.51
CA TRP A 400 4.16 -17.35 -0.84
C TRP A 400 3.85 -18.75 -1.39
N GLN A 401 4.80 -19.69 -1.30
CA GLN A 401 4.62 -21.08 -1.74
C GLN A 401 3.49 -21.78 -0.98
N THR A 402 3.37 -21.53 0.32
CA THR A 402 2.27 -22.04 1.16
C THR A 402 0.91 -21.55 0.65
N GLY A 403 0.81 -20.26 0.36
CA GLY A 403 -0.40 -19.66 -0.21
C GLY A 403 -0.76 -20.22 -1.59
N ILE A 404 0.21 -20.32 -2.52
CA ILE A 404 0.00 -20.91 -3.85
C ILE A 404 -0.44 -22.37 -3.75
N GLY A 405 0.25 -23.17 -2.94
CA GLY A 405 0.01 -24.60 -2.83
C GLY A 405 -1.26 -24.99 -2.07
N GLY A 406 -1.94 -24.04 -1.43
CA GLY A 406 -3.16 -24.28 -0.64
C GLY A 406 -2.94 -25.15 0.61
N LYS A 407 -1.68 -25.39 1.01
CA LYS A 407 -1.35 -26.11 2.25
C LYS A 407 -1.46 -25.12 3.41
N ASP A 408 -2.14 -25.49 4.50
CA ASP A 408 -2.42 -24.58 5.63
C ASP A 408 -3.08 -23.26 5.16
N PRO A 409 -4.38 -23.26 4.80
CA PRO A 409 -5.05 -22.03 4.39
C PRO A 409 -5.16 -21.04 5.56
N LEU A 410 -5.10 -19.75 5.26
CA LEU A 410 -5.45 -18.74 6.25
C LEU A 410 -6.92 -18.90 6.67
N PRO A 411 -7.26 -18.67 7.95
CA PRO A 411 -8.65 -18.71 8.41
C PRO A 411 -9.54 -17.76 7.59
N ASP A 412 -10.78 -18.19 7.30
CA ASP A 412 -11.74 -17.40 6.52
C ASP A 412 -11.90 -15.95 7.01
N PRO A 413 -12.02 -15.65 8.33
CA PRO A 413 -12.12 -14.27 8.80
C PRO A 413 -10.88 -13.43 8.48
N VAL A 414 -9.70 -14.05 8.42
CA VAL A 414 -8.45 -13.36 8.04
C VAL A 414 -8.43 -13.07 6.56
N MET A 415 -8.84 -14.04 5.72
CA MET A 415 -9.01 -13.79 4.28
C MET A 415 -9.99 -12.64 4.02
N LYS A 416 -11.13 -12.63 4.73
CA LYS A 416 -12.16 -11.60 4.60
C LYS A 416 -11.72 -10.22 5.10
N LEU A 417 -10.83 -10.16 6.10
CA LEU A 417 -10.22 -8.90 6.52
C LEU A 417 -9.54 -8.22 5.33
N PHE A 418 -8.75 -8.96 4.56
CA PHE A 418 -8.04 -8.41 3.41
C PHE A 418 -8.94 -8.15 2.20
N ASP A 419 -9.92 -9.02 1.94
CA ASP A 419 -10.83 -8.88 0.79
C ASP A 419 -11.69 -7.61 0.83
N THR A 420 -11.94 -7.08 2.03
CA THR A 420 -12.90 -6.00 2.30
C THR A 420 -12.28 -4.63 2.57
N HIS A 421 -10.95 -4.52 2.57
CA HIS A 421 -10.26 -3.29 3.01
C HIS A 421 -9.21 -2.78 2.02
N THR A 422 -8.61 -1.64 2.39
CA THR A 422 -7.64 -0.88 1.60
C THR A 422 -6.43 -1.70 1.20
N VAL A 423 -6.14 -2.81 1.89
CA VAL A 423 -5.11 -3.77 1.49
C VAL A 423 -5.36 -4.35 0.09
N ARG A 424 -6.62 -4.61 -0.28
CA ARG A 424 -7.02 -4.99 -1.64
C ARG A 424 -6.74 -3.88 -2.66
N VAL A 425 -6.77 -2.62 -2.24
CA VAL A 425 -6.48 -1.46 -3.08
C VAL A 425 -4.98 -1.19 -3.17
N ALA A 426 -4.22 -1.35 -2.08
CA ALA A 426 -2.76 -1.28 -2.11
C ALA A 426 -2.14 -2.42 -2.92
N ALA A 427 -2.75 -3.60 -2.91
CA ALA A 427 -2.40 -4.67 -3.85
C ALA A 427 -2.53 -4.26 -5.32
N LYS A 428 -3.28 -3.20 -5.64
CA LYS A 428 -3.35 -2.60 -7.00
C LYS A 428 -2.28 -1.58 -7.30
N LEU A 429 -1.49 -1.19 -6.31
CA LEU A 429 -0.45 -0.16 -6.40
C LEU A 429 0.97 -0.75 -6.31
N ILE A 430 1.10 -2.04 -5.94
CA ILE A 430 2.35 -2.82 -6.00
C ILE A 430 2.88 -2.84 -7.42
#